data_AF-A0A7S1F2L7-F1
#
_entry.id   AF-A0A7S1F2L7-F1
#
_cell.length_a   1.000
_cell.length_b   1.000
_cell.length_c   1.000
_cell.angle_alpha   90.00
_cell.angle_beta   90.00
_cell.angle_gamma   90.00
#
_symmetry.space_group_name_H-M   'P 1'
#
loop_
_entity.id
_entity.type
_entity.pdbx_description
1 polymer ?
#
loop_
_entity_poly.entity_id
_entity_poly.type
_entity_poly.pdbx_seq_one_letter_code
_entity_poly.pdbx_strand_id
1 'polypeptide(L)'
;FWLKLFNKFVQSLPFLVPRSGTPCNSMPISGFDNHWMKLHTEVIRKEERARRKQSQELRSHDAHVFGEQAVPRPKPRAHSTPSSAMRFLEEQMGLESGRRPSTREGLYSGVSHDEKGRALYLRNRRKYDVAERYGMPVTESQWYGYLTSEIPTDTRNFRKPIIQQSFFRANGVGTHRDDVRAW
;
A
#
# COMPACT_ATOMS: atom_id res chain seq x y z
N PHE A 1 -44.02 25.79 19.68
CA PHE A 1 -44.68 25.44 18.40
C PHE A 1 -43.81 25.65 17.17
N TRP A 2 -42.90 26.63 17.15
CA TRP A 2 -42.05 26.95 15.99
C TRP A 2 -40.95 25.92 15.64
N LEU A 3 -40.39 25.19 16.63
CA LEU A 3 -39.32 24.21 16.37
C LEU A 3 -39.77 22.95 15.60
N LYS A 4 -41.06 22.60 15.66
CA LYS A 4 -41.59 21.41 14.95
C LYS A 4 -41.84 21.68 13.46
N LEU A 5 -41.97 22.95 13.06
CA LEU A 5 -42.18 23.34 11.66
C LEU A 5 -40.85 23.38 10.88
N PHE A 6 -39.77 23.82 11.52
CA PHE A 6 -38.46 23.91 10.89
C PHE A 6 -37.88 22.53 10.53
N ASN A 7 -38.14 21.52 11.37
CA ASN A 7 -37.63 20.16 11.16
C ASN A 7 -38.34 19.39 10.03
N LYS A 8 -39.57 19.80 9.66
CA LYS A 8 -40.28 19.26 8.49
C LYS A 8 -39.83 19.90 7.17
N PHE A 9 -39.30 21.12 7.22
CA PHE A 9 -38.84 21.84 6.02
C PHE A 9 -37.47 21.33 5.52
N VAL A 10 -36.60 20.89 6.43
CA VAL A 10 -35.30 20.28 6.06
C VAL A 10 -35.46 18.86 5.50
N GLN A 11 -36.55 18.16 5.82
CA GLN A 11 -36.84 16.81 5.31
C GLN A 11 -37.56 16.77 3.95
N SER A 12 -38.03 17.91 3.42
CA SER A 12 -38.76 17.97 2.13
C SER A 12 -37.93 18.48 0.96
N LEU A 13 -36.62 18.67 1.13
CA LEU A 13 -35.75 19.03 0.01
C LEU A 13 -35.23 17.74 -0.65
N PRO A 14 -35.52 17.49 -1.94
CA PRO A 14 -34.86 16.42 -2.66
C PRO A 14 -33.37 16.74 -2.71
N PHE A 15 -32.58 15.99 -1.94
CA PHE A 15 -31.13 15.99 -2.01
C PHE A 15 -30.74 15.45 -3.40
N LEU A 16 -30.64 16.37 -4.37
CA LEU A 16 -30.07 16.13 -5.69
C LEU A 16 -28.60 15.80 -5.49
N VAL A 17 -28.32 14.51 -5.29
CA VAL A 17 -27.00 13.94 -5.53
C VAL A 17 -26.74 14.11 -7.04
N PRO A 18 -25.72 14.87 -7.47
CA PRO A 18 -25.29 14.78 -8.85
C PRO A 18 -24.73 13.37 -9.05
N ARG A 19 -25.52 12.53 -9.73
CA ARG A 19 -25.07 11.27 -10.32
C ARG A 19 -24.12 11.64 -11.48
N SER A 20 -22.86 11.97 -11.16
CA SER A 20 -21.81 12.05 -12.17
C SER A 20 -21.45 10.62 -12.57
N GLY A 21 -22.27 10.09 -13.48
CA GLY A 21 -22.12 8.79 -14.09
C GLY A 21 -22.84 8.82 -15.41
N THR A 22 -22.54 9.83 -16.25
CA THR A 22 -22.77 9.69 -17.68
C THR A 22 -22.04 8.41 -18.10
N PRO A 23 -22.73 7.40 -18.66
CA PRO A 23 -21.99 6.41 -19.44
C PRO A 23 -21.24 7.22 -20.48
N CYS A 24 -19.92 7.06 -20.52
CA CYS A 24 -19.14 7.42 -21.68
C CYS A 24 -19.77 6.66 -22.85
N ASN A 25 -20.68 7.33 -23.54
CA ASN A 25 -21.14 6.93 -24.84
C ASN A 25 -19.92 7.08 -25.74
N SER A 26 -19.08 6.03 -25.76
CA SER A 26 -18.12 5.81 -26.83
C SER A 26 -18.89 6.02 -28.11
N MET A 27 -18.53 7.06 -28.88
CA MET A 27 -19.07 7.20 -30.22
C MET A 27 -18.86 5.85 -30.93
N PRO A 28 -19.92 5.24 -31.49
CA PRO A 28 -19.76 3.99 -32.20
C PRO A 28 -18.82 4.26 -33.37
N ILE A 29 -17.64 3.64 -33.35
CA ILE A 29 -16.79 3.56 -34.54
C ILE A 29 -17.62 2.81 -35.58
N SER A 30 -18.07 3.54 -36.59
CA SER A 30 -18.83 3.00 -37.72
C SER A 30 -18.07 1.82 -38.34
N GLY A 31 -18.73 0.66 -38.46
CA GLY A 31 -18.17 -0.55 -39.06
C GLY A 31 -17.59 -1.60 -38.09
N PHE A 32 -17.64 -1.40 -36.77
CA PHE A 32 -17.18 -2.41 -35.80
C PHE A 32 -18.37 -3.06 -35.07
N ASP A 33 -18.74 -4.27 -35.48
CA ASP A 33 -19.81 -5.06 -34.85
C ASP A 33 -19.39 -5.59 -33.48
N ASN A 34 -19.51 -4.75 -32.46
CA ASN A 34 -19.22 -5.07 -31.05
C ASN A 34 -20.29 -5.98 -30.40
N HIS A 35 -21.01 -6.79 -31.18
CA HIS A 35 -22.11 -7.62 -30.68
C HIS A 35 -21.62 -8.60 -29.61
N TRP A 36 -20.50 -9.27 -29.85
CA TRP A 36 -19.87 -10.19 -28.89
C TRP A 36 -19.41 -9.48 -27.61
N MET A 37 -18.81 -8.29 -27.74
CA MET A 37 -18.42 -7.49 -26.58
C MET A 37 -19.65 -7.08 -25.73
N LYS A 38 -20.74 -6.67 -26.39
CA LYS A 38 -22.01 -6.34 -25.72
C LYS A 38 -22.58 -7.55 -25.00
N LEU A 39 -22.62 -8.72 -25.64
CA LEU A 39 -23.05 -9.98 -25.02
C LEU A 39 -22.21 -10.30 -23.78
N HIS A 40 -20.88 -10.23 -23.88
CA HIS A 40 -20.00 -10.47 -22.74
C HIS A 40 -20.26 -9.48 -21.60
N THR A 41 -20.43 -8.18 -21.90
CA THR A 41 -20.76 -7.20 -20.86
C THR A 41 -22.10 -7.47 -20.19
N GLU A 42 -23.11 -7.91 -20.94
CA GLU A 42 -24.41 -8.27 -20.38
C GLU A 42 -24.36 -9.56 -19.55
N VAL A 43 -23.58 -10.56 -19.97
CA VAL A 43 -23.32 -11.78 -19.19
C VAL A 43 -22.65 -11.43 -17.86
N ILE A 44 -21.57 -10.65 -17.89
CA ILE A 44 -20.87 -10.19 -16.68
C ILE A 44 -21.83 -9.42 -15.76
N ARG A 45 -22.64 -8.51 -16.32
CA ARG A 45 -23.64 -7.76 -15.54
C ARG A 45 -24.70 -8.66 -14.92
N LYS A 46 -25.13 -9.69 -15.63
CA LYS A 46 -26.16 -10.64 -15.17
C LYS A 46 -25.60 -11.55 -14.07
N GLU A 47 -24.39 -12.05 -14.25
CA GLU A 47 -23.67 -12.84 -13.24
C GLU A 47 -23.44 -12.03 -11.97
N GLU A 48 -22.98 -10.78 -12.10
CA GLU A 48 -22.79 -9.87 -10.97
C GLU A 48 -24.10 -9.61 -10.21
N ARG A 49 -25.24 -9.46 -10.92
CA ARG A 49 -26.56 -9.34 -10.29
C ARG A 49 -26.96 -10.62 -9.56
N ALA A 50 -26.75 -11.79 -10.16
CA ALA A 50 -27.07 -13.08 -9.55
C ALA A 50 -26.24 -13.32 -8.28
N ARG A 51 -24.94 -13.08 -8.34
CA ARG A 51 -24.01 -13.17 -7.20
C ARG A 51 -24.42 -12.24 -6.06
N ARG A 52 -24.84 -11.01 -6.37
CA ARG A 52 -25.34 -10.05 -5.36
C ARG A 52 -26.64 -10.51 -4.72
N LYS A 53 -27.59 -11.05 -5.49
CA LYS A 53 -28.84 -11.62 -4.97
C LYS A 53 -28.57 -12.79 -4.03
N GLN A 54 -27.75 -13.75 -4.45
CA GLN A 54 -27.38 -14.90 -3.61
C GLN A 54 -26.67 -14.48 -2.32
N SER A 55 -25.74 -13.52 -2.41
CA SER A 55 -25.06 -12.97 -1.22
C SER A 55 -26.01 -12.23 -0.28
N GLN A 56 -27.01 -11.54 -0.84
CA GLN A 56 -28.04 -10.86 -0.06
C GLN A 56 -28.98 -11.86 0.60
N GLU A 57 -29.40 -12.92 -0.09
CA GLU A 57 -30.23 -14.00 0.46
C GLU A 57 -29.52 -14.74 1.59
N LEU A 58 -28.24 -15.10 1.41
CA LEU A 58 -27.42 -15.69 2.48
C LEU A 58 -27.32 -14.74 3.69
N ARG A 59 -27.06 -13.46 3.46
CA ARG A 59 -27.02 -12.46 4.54
C ARG A 59 -28.36 -12.30 5.25
N SER A 60 -29.47 -12.32 4.52
CA SER A 60 -30.82 -12.22 5.11
C SER A 60 -31.15 -13.46 5.93
N HIS A 61 -30.78 -14.65 5.44
CA HIS A 61 -30.91 -15.90 6.18
C HIS A 61 -30.07 -15.88 7.47
N ASP A 62 -28.80 -15.51 7.38
CA ASP A 62 -27.90 -15.44 8.53
C ASP A 62 -28.36 -14.38 9.55
N ALA A 63 -28.87 -13.23 9.09
CA ALA A 63 -29.45 -12.21 9.97
C ALA A 63 -30.69 -12.73 10.71
N HIS A 64 -31.53 -13.52 10.05
CA HIS A 64 -32.73 -14.10 10.64
C HIS A 64 -32.43 -15.23 11.62
N VAL A 65 -31.41 -16.06 11.34
CA VAL A 65 -31.06 -17.23 12.17
C VAL A 65 -30.16 -16.87 13.35
N PHE A 66 -29.18 -15.97 13.15
CA PHE A 66 -28.13 -15.67 14.14
C PHE A 66 -28.17 -14.23 14.67
N GLY A 67 -29.08 -13.38 14.17
CA GLY A 67 -29.20 -11.98 14.53
C GLY A 67 -28.19 -11.07 13.81
N GLU A 68 -28.50 -9.77 13.74
CA GLU A 68 -27.72 -8.78 12.96
C GLU A 68 -26.25 -8.65 13.40
N GLN A 69 -25.89 -9.09 14.61
CA GLN A 69 -24.52 -9.03 15.13
C GLN A 69 -23.60 -10.10 14.52
N ALA A 70 -24.16 -11.21 14.04
CA ALA A 70 -23.39 -12.31 13.44
C ALA A 70 -23.03 -12.06 11.96
N VAL A 71 -23.67 -11.07 11.31
CA VAL A 71 -23.46 -10.79 9.89
C VAL A 71 -22.20 -9.92 9.72
N PRO A 72 -21.15 -10.40 9.01
CA PRO A 72 -19.95 -9.61 8.79
C PRO A 72 -20.30 -8.35 7.99
N ARG A 73 -20.08 -7.17 8.59
CA ARG A 73 -20.33 -5.89 7.91
C ARG A 73 -19.50 -5.82 6.63
N PRO A 74 -20.09 -5.34 5.51
CA PRO A 74 -19.33 -5.16 4.29
C PRO A 74 -18.18 -4.18 4.59
N LYS A 75 -16.93 -4.63 4.40
CA LYS A 75 -15.78 -3.74 4.49
C LYS A 75 -16.03 -2.58 3.52
N PRO A 76 -15.91 -1.31 3.94
CA PRO A 76 -16.01 -0.19 3.02
C PRO A 76 -15.05 -0.46 1.87
N ARG A 77 -15.55 -0.39 0.64
CA ARG A 77 -14.72 -0.57 -0.56
C ARG A 77 -13.54 0.37 -0.41
N ALA A 78 -12.32 -0.16 -0.51
CA ALA A 78 -11.12 0.65 -0.45
C ALA A 78 -11.31 1.81 -1.44
N HIS A 79 -11.38 3.04 -0.92
CA HIS A 79 -11.31 4.22 -1.76
C HIS A 79 -10.09 4.02 -2.65
N SER A 80 -10.29 4.13 -3.97
CA SER A 80 -9.23 3.97 -4.96
C SER A 80 -8.08 4.91 -4.58
N THR A 81 -7.05 4.39 -3.90
CA THR A 81 -5.88 5.20 -3.58
C THR A 81 -5.25 5.55 -4.93
N PRO A 82 -4.98 6.84 -5.21
CA PRO A 82 -4.39 7.24 -6.48
C PRO A 82 -3.09 6.45 -6.69
N SER A 83 -2.86 6.04 -7.94
CA SER A 83 -1.64 5.31 -8.28
C SER A 83 -0.41 6.18 -8.02
N SER A 84 0.75 5.55 -7.86
CA SER A 84 2.02 6.27 -7.75
C SER A 84 2.30 7.18 -8.95
N ALA A 85 1.84 6.79 -10.15
CA ALA A 85 1.97 7.61 -11.36
C ALA A 85 1.10 8.87 -11.29
N MET A 86 -0.16 8.76 -10.84
CA MET A 86 -1.04 9.92 -10.64
C MET A 86 -0.42 10.91 -9.64
N ARG A 87 0.09 10.37 -8.53
CA ARG A 87 0.81 11.12 -7.50
C ARG A 87 2.03 11.87 -8.02
N PHE A 88 2.85 11.21 -8.82
CA PHE A 88 4.02 11.85 -9.43
C PHE A 88 3.62 13.05 -10.31
N LEU A 89 2.53 12.90 -11.07
CA LEU A 89 2.02 14.00 -11.89
C LEU A 89 1.44 15.15 -11.04
N GLU A 90 0.73 14.84 -9.96
CA GLU A 90 0.26 15.85 -8.99
C GLU A 90 1.43 16.65 -8.40
N GLU A 91 2.53 15.98 -8.03
CA GLU A 91 3.75 16.59 -7.51
C GLU A 91 4.41 17.50 -8.55
N GLN A 92 4.55 17.04 -9.81
CA GLN A 92 5.14 17.84 -10.89
C GLN A 92 4.29 19.05 -11.28
N MET A 93 2.96 18.95 -11.18
CA MET A 93 2.05 20.05 -11.48
C MET A 93 1.79 20.96 -10.26
N GLY A 94 2.31 20.61 -9.08
CA GLY A 94 2.10 21.39 -7.85
C GLY A 94 0.67 21.34 -7.31
N LEU A 95 -0.12 20.32 -7.66
CA LEU A 95 -1.50 20.12 -7.20
C LEU A 95 -1.61 19.40 -5.86
N GLU A 96 -0.52 19.34 -5.08
CA GLU A 96 -0.50 18.63 -3.79
C GLU A 96 -1.61 19.16 -2.87
N SER A 97 -2.51 18.25 -2.47
CA SER A 97 -3.50 18.57 -1.45
C SER A 97 -2.75 18.95 -0.17
N GLY A 98 -3.08 20.09 0.46
CA GLY A 98 -2.42 20.59 1.68
C GLY A 98 -2.55 19.70 2.94
N ARG A 99 -2.86 18.42 2.76
CA ARG A 99 -2.93 17.39 3.79
C ARG A 99 -1.53 16.87 4.09
N ARG A 100 -1.27 16.57 5.37
CA ARG A 100 -0.07 15.84 5.77
C ARG A 100 0.03 14.51 5.00
N PRO A 101 1.13 14.23 4.30
CA PRO A 101 1.27 13.00 3.54
C PRO A 101 1.16 11.81 4.48
N SER A 102 0.37 10.81 4.09
CA SER A 102 0.36 9.53 4.78
C SER A 102 1.73 8.86 4.65
N THR A 103 2.11 8.00 5.60
CA THR A 103 3.40 7.30 5.61
C THR A 103 3.68 6.59 4.29
N ARG A 104 2.65 6.02 3.66
CA ARG A 104 2.76 5.39 2.33
C ARG A 104 3.16 6.40 1.25
N GLU A 105 2.61 7.59 1.31
CA GLU A 105 2.81 8.66 0.32
C GLU A 105 4.24 9.19 0.43
N GLY A 106 4.70 9.45 1.66
CA GLY A 106 6.09 9.83 1.92
C GLY A 106 7.11 8.72 1.66
N LEU A 107 6.72 7.44 1.62
CA LEU A 107 7.61 6.33 1.26
C LEU A 107 7.86 6.25 -0.26
N TYR A 108 6.86 6.60 -1.06
CA TYR A 108 6.88 6.47 -2.52
C TYR A 108 6.96 7.82 -3.24
N SER A 109 7.29 8.91 -2.53
CA SER A 109 7.53 10.21 -3.15
C SER A 109 8.95 10.30 -3.72
N GLY A 110 9.07 10.79 -4.96
CA GLY A 110 10.36 10.95 -5.65
C GLY A 110 11.20 9.68 -5.80
N VAL A 111 12.50 9.86 -6.00
CA VAL A 111 13.48 8.79 -6.26
C VAL A 111 14.37 8.57 -5.04
N SER A 112 14.50 7.33 -4.60
CA SER A 112 15.30 6.98 -3.39
C SER A 112 16.80 7.27 -3.54
N HIS A 113 17.32 7.26 -4.77
CA HIS A 113 18.71 7.62 -5.06
C HIS A 113 19.03 9.07 -4.67
N ASP A 114 18.08 9.99 -4.87
CA ASP A 114 18.25 11.42 -4.59
C ASP A 114 17.88 11.76 -3.13
N GLU A 115 18.04 10.79 -2.23
CA GLU A 115 17.64 10.85 -0.83
C GLU A 115 16.15 11.19 -0.58
N LYS A 116 15.26 10.98 -1.55
CA LYS A 116 13.80 11.22 -1.40
C LYS A 116 13.05 9.95 -1.00
N GLY A 117 11.78 10.13 -0.62
CA GLY A 117 10.86 9.02 -0.35
C GLY A 117 11.34 8.09 0.76
N ARG A 118 11.52 6.81 0.38
CA ARG A 118 11.98 5.74 1.29
C ARG A 118 13.35 6.03 1.92
N ALA A 119 14.31 6.58 1.18
CA ALA A 119 15.64 6.87 1.72
C ALA A 119 15.55 7.92 2.83
N LEU A 120 14.85 9.03 2.56
CA LEU A 120 14.56 10.07 3.56
C LEU A 120 13.85 9.50 4.78
N TYR A 121 12.83 8.68 4.55
CA TYR A 121 12.04 8.06 5.61
C TYR A 121 12.92 7.22 6.53
N LEU A 122 13.75 6.33 5.98
CA LEU A 122 14.64 5.48 6.77
C LEU A 122 15.73 6.29 7.49
N ARG A 123 16.25 7.36 6.87
CA ARG A 123 17.22 8.26 7.53
C ARG A 123 16.59 8.97 8.72
N ASN A 124 15.40 9.54 8.55
CA ASN A 124 14.67 10.18 9.64
C ASN A 124 14.25 9.17 10.71
N ARG A 125 13.88 7.95 10.32
CA ARG A 125 13.49 6.90 11.26
C ARG A 125 14.68 6.44 12.12
N ARG A 126 15.91 6.47 11.61
CA ARG A 126 17.14 6.17 12.37
C ARG A 126 17.52 7.21 13.41
N LYS A 127 16.96 8.43 13.37
CA LYS A 127 17.31 9.50 14.32
C LYS A 127 16.84 9.24 15.74
N TYR A 128 15.76 8.49 15.89
CA TYR A 128 15.13 8.20 17.18
C TYR A 128 15.08 6.70 17.40
N ASP A 129 15.33 6.31 18.64
CA ASP A 129 15.22 4.91 19.04
C ASP A 129 13.76 4.44 19.06
N VAL A 130 13.53 3.12 19.13
CA VAL A 130 12.18 2.53 19.12
C VAL A 130 11.33 3.08 20.26
N ALA A 131 11.88 3.18 21.47
CA ALA A 131 11.18 3.74 22.63
C ALA A 131 10.79 5.22 22.42
N GLU A 132 11.72 6.03 21.92
CA GLU A 132 11.49 7.46 21.70
C GLU A 132 10.50 7.74 20.57
N ARG A 133 10.47 6.88 19.55
CA ARG A 133 9.67 7.08 18.34
C ARG A 133 8.17 7.00 18.60
N TYR A 134 7.74 6.12 19.51
CA TYR A 134 6.33 5.87 19.78
C TYR A 134 5.82 6.56 21.04
N GLY A 135 6.71 7.08 21.90
CA GLY A 135 6.34 7.76 23.15
C GLY A 135 5.59 6.87 24.15
N MET A 136 5.59 5.56 23.90
CA MET A 136 4.90 4.53 24.67
C MET A 136 5.91 3.43 25.00
N PRO A 137 5.67 2.64 26.06
CA PRO A 137 6.48 1.46 26.35
C PRO A 137 6.57 0.54 25.13
N VAL A 138 7.75 0.00 24.88
CA VAL A 138 8.02 -0.90 23.76
C VAL A 138 7.13 -2.14 23.87
N THR A 139 6.41 -2.47 22.80
CA THR A 139 5.55 -3.67 22.78
C THR A 139 6.37 -4.93 22.58
N GLU A 140 5.85 -6.10 22.96
CA GLU A 140 6.54 -7.40 22.77
C GLU A 140 6.96 -7.63 21.31
N SER A 141 6.12 -7.22 20.36
CA SER A 141 6.42 -7.29 18.92
C SER A 141 7.54 -6.35 18.46
N GLN A 142 7.76 -5.25 19.17
CA GLN A 142 8.84 -4.31 18.92
C GLN A 142 10.14 -4.73 19.61
N TRP A 143 10.04 -5.58 20.64
CA TRP A 143 11.18 -6.12 21.39
C TRP A 143 12.00 -7.13 20.57
N TYR A 144 11.36 -7.84 19.63
CA TYR A 144 12.05 -8.83 18.82
C TYR A 144 13.14 -8.19 17.94
N GLY A 145 14.41 -8.54 18.19
CA GLY A 145 15.56 -7.98 17.49
C GLY A 145 15.94 -6.56 17.95
N TYR A 146 15.26 -6.01 18.96
CA TYR A 146 15.63 -4.75 19.59
C TYR A 146 16.83 -4.97 20.51
N LEU A 147 17.81 -4.06 20.46
CA LEU A 147 19.10 -4.18 21.19
C LEU A 147 19.96 -5.39 20.83
N THR A 148 19.67 -6.10 19.73
CA THR A 148 20.61 -7.09 19.18
C THR A 148 21.72 -6.35 18.45
N SER A 149 22.64 -5.75 19.22
CA SER A 149 23.76 -4.94 18.72
C SER A 149 24.77 -5.76 17.93
N GLU A 150 24.78 -7.08 18.13
CA GLU A 150 25.79 -7.97 17.58
C GLU A 150 25.10 -9.22 17.04
N ILE A 151 24.95 -9.28 15.72
CA ILE A 151 24.83 -10.58 15.06
C ILE A 151 26.23 -11.17 15.13
N PRO A 152 26.47 -12.27 15.86
CA PRO A 152 27.79 -12.86 15.92
C PRO A 152 28.26 -13.20 14.51
N THR A 153 29.24 -12.43 14.03
CA THR A 153 29.85 -12.58 12.71
C THR A 153 30.75 -13.81 12.62
N ASP A 154 30.93 -14.52 13.74
CA ASP A 154 31.66 -15.77 13.84
C ASP A 154 30.70 -16.96 13.90
N THR A 155 30.14 -17.32 12.75
CA THR A 155 29.50 -18.62 12.55
C THR A 155 30.46 -19.48 11.75
N ARG A 156 30.56 -20.75 12.15
CA ARG A 156 31.43 -21.77 11.55
C ARG A 156 31.30 -21.88 10.01
N ASN A 157 30.17 -21.43 9.45
CA ASN A 157 29.79 -21.62 8.05
C ASN A 157 29.69 -20.31 7.23
N PHE A 158 30.29 -19.20 7.66
CA PHE A 158 30.31 -17.99 6.83
C PHE A 158 31.16 -18.17 5.56
N ARG A 159 30.73 -17.54 4.47
CA ARG A 159 31.48 -17.51 3.21
C ARG A 159 32.79 -16.75 3.42
N LYS A 160 33.92 -17.46 3.27
CA LYS A 160 35.25 -16.87 3.35
C LYS A 160 35.58 -16.16 2.04
N PRO A 161 36.13 -14.93 2.05
CA PRO A 161 36.46 -14.20 0.84
C PRO A 161 37.80 -14.70 0.23
N ILE A 162 37.83 -15.97 -0.18
CA ILE A 162 39.04 -16.65 -0.67
C ILE A 162 39.67 -15.87 -1.82
N ILE A 163 38.88 -15.45 -2.82
CA ILE A 163 39.39 -14.73 -3.99
C ILE A 163 39.98 -13.38 -3.60
N GLN A 164 39.33 -12.63 -2.70
CA GLN A 164 39.84 -11.32 -2.28
C GLN A 164 41.18 -11.46 -1.54
N GLN A 165 41.33 -12.53 -0.73
CA GLN A 165 42.53 -12.78 0.06
C GLN A 165 43.67 -13.42 -0.74
N SER A 166 43.38 -14.30 -1.71
CA SER A 166 44.40 -15.06 -2.42
C SER A 166 44.81 -14.44 -3.76
N PHE A 167 43.88 -13.79 -4.45
CA PHE A 167 44.11 -13.32 -5.81
C PHE A 167 44.82 -11.96 -5.85
N PHE A 168 44.52 -11.09 -4.88
CA PHE A 168 45.06 -9.73 -4.85
C PHE A 168 46.13 -9.60 -3.76
N ARG A 169 47.29 -9.06 -4.12
CA ARG A 169 48.34 -8.67 -3.17
C ARG A 169 48.17 -7.20 -2.81
N ALA A 170 48.24 -6.86 -1.53
CA ALA A 170 48.02 -5.49 -1.05
C ALA A 170 49.03 -4.48 -1.65
N ASN A 171 50.26 -4.91 -1.93
CA ASN A 171 51.29 -4.12 -2.60
C ASN A 171 51.91 -4.97 -3.72
N GLY A 172 51.93 -4.44 -4.95
CA GLY A 172 52.48 -5.11 -6.11
C GLY A 172 54.01 -5.08 -6.15
N VAL A 173 54.59 -6.19 -6.62
CA VAL A 173 56.02 -6.46 -6.92
C VAL A 173 56.95 -6.64 -5.72
N GLY A 174 57.32 -7.92 -5.52
CA GLY A 174 58.46 -8.40 -4.74
C GLY A 174 58.67 -9.87 -5.10
N THR A 175 59.48 -10.11 -6.13
CA THR A 175 59.86 -11.44 -6.63
C THR A 175 60.86 -12.15 -5.71
N HIS A 176 60.72 -13.48 -5.67
CA HIS A 176 61.71 -14.50 -5.32
C HIS A 176 62.08 -14.73 -3.82
N ARG A 177 61.66 -15.92 -3.37
CA ARG A 177 61.99 -16.77 -2.19
C ARG A 177 62.23 -16.10 -0.84
N ASP A 178 61.25 -16.31 0.04
CA ASP A 178 61.52 -16.62 1.45
C ASP A 178 60.74 -17.88 1.84
N ASP A 179 61.35 -19.04 1.56
CA ASP A 179 60.97 -20.32 2.17
C ASP A 179 61.44 -20.31 3.63
N VAL A 180 60.75 -19.67 4.58
CA VAL A 180 60.99 -19.94 6.01
C VAL A 180 59.72 -19.79 6.86
N ARG A 181 59.37 -20.92 7.51
CA ARG A 181 58.44 -21.16 8.64
C ARG A 181 56.95 -21.17 8.30
N ALA A 182 56.28 -22.32 8.16
CA ALA A 182 56.13 -23.47 9.07
C ALA A 182 55.30 -23.15 10.33
N TRP A 183 54.09 -23.72 10.34
CA TRP A 183 53.13 -23.95 11.42
C TRP A 183 52.56 -22.74 12.15
#